data_AF-A0A087TL60-F1
#
_entry.id   AF-A0A087TL60-F1
#
_cell.length_a   1.000
_cell.length_b   1.000
_cell.length_c   1.000
_cell.angle_alpha   90.00
_cell.angle_beta   90.00
_cell.angle_gamma   90.00
#
_symmetry.space_group_name_H-M   'P 1'
#
loop_
_entity.id
_entity.type
_entity.pdbx_description
1 polymer ?
#
loop_
_entity_poly.entity_id
_entity_poly.type
_entity_poly.pdbx_seq_one_letter_code
_entity_poly.pdbx_strand_id
1 'polypeptide(L)' 'RSQENSNTSSVGELWLEFLNYYRTFNWEAYAVSIVDKHPVLKSSKSWKSPLIAIEDPFSGK' A
#
# COMPACT_ATOMS: atom_id res chain seq x y z
N ARG A 1 20.83 -7.29 2.67
CA ARG A 1 20.18 -8.61 2.87
C ARG A 1 19.29 -8.82 1.66
N SER A 2 19.73 -9.62 0.69
CA SER A 2 18.99 -9.93 -0.53
C SER A 2 17.67 -10.57 -0.10
N GLN A 3 16.53 -9.92 -0.32
CA GLN A 3 15.25 -10.62 -0.29
C GLN A 3 15.26 -11.55 -1.49
N GLU A 4 15.37 -12.86 -1.26
CA GLU A 4 15.04 -13.83 -2.29
C GLU A 4 13.58 -13.60 -2.67
N ASN A 5 13.35 -13.29 -3.93
CA ASN A 5 12.00 -13.07 -4.44
C ASN A 5 11.35 -14.45 -4.61
N SER A 6 10.59 -14.88 -3.61
CA SER A 6 9.94 -16.19 -3.56
C SER A 6 8.59 -16.22 -4.25
N ASN A 7 8.13 -15.11 -4.86
CA ASN A 7 6.85 -15.08 -5.55
C ASN A 7 7.00 -15.77 -6.91
N THR A 8 6.27 -16.87 -7.09
CA THR A 8 6.25 -17.67 -8.34
C THR A 8 4.96 -17.47 -9.13
N SER A 9 4.12 -16.51 -8.76
CA SER A 9 2.84 -16.26 -9.39
C SER A 9 3.04 -15.69 -10.80
N SER A 10 2.16 -16.07 -11.72
CA SER A 10 2.05 -15.44 -13.03
C SER A 10 1.54 -14.00 -12.92
N VAL A 11 1.77 -13.21 -13.96
CA VAL A 11 1.27 -11.82 -14.03
C VAL A 11 -0.26 -11.76 -13.91
N GLY A 12 -0.97 -12.75 -14.46
CA GLY A 12 -2.43 -12.83 -14.36
C GLY A 12 -2.91 -13.03 -12.92
N GLU A 13 -2.23 -13.90 -12.16
CA GLU A 13 -2.53 -14.12 -10.75
C GLU A 13 -2.24 -12.86 -9.92
N LEU A 14 -1.09 -12.22 -10.12
CA LEU A 14 -0.74 -10.96 -9.43
C LEU A 14 -1.76 -9.85 -9.71
N TRP A 15 -2.26 -9.77 -10.94
CA TRP A 15 -3.27 -8.79 -11.31
C TRP A 15 -4.60 -9.01 -10.57
N LEU A 16 -5.06 -10.26 -10.51
CA LEU A 16 -6.28 -10.60 -9.77
C LEU A 16 -6.11 -10.35 -8.27
N GLU A 17 -4.96 -10.71 -7.69
CA GLU A 17 -4.66 -10.45 -6.29
C GLU A 17 -4.58 -8.95 -5.97
N PHE A 18 -3.97 -8.15 -6.84
CA PHE A 18 -3.92 -6.68 -6.73
C PHE A 18 -5.33 -6.08 -6.67
N LEU A 19 -6.21 -6.48 -7.59
CA LEU A 19 -7.59 -6.00 -7.62
C LEU A 19 -8.38 -6.45 -6.38
N ASN A 20 -8.21 -7.70 -5.96
CA ASN A 20 -8.87 -8.25 -4.77
C ASN A 20 -8.40 -7.56 -3.48
N TYR A 21 -7.11 -7.24 -3.38
CA TYR A 21 -6.54 -6.48 -2.28
C TYR A 21 -7.18 -5.10 -2.17
N TYR A 22 -7.16 -4.30 -3.24
CA TYR A 22 -7.68 -2.94 -3.18
C TYR A 22 -9.21 -2.85 -3.07
N ARG A 23 -9.93 -3.90 -3.46
CA ARG A 23 -11.35 -4.03 -3.16
C ARG A 23 -11.63 -4.10 -1.65
N THR A 24 -10.75 -4.74 -0.88
CA THR A 24 -10.95 -5.04 0.55
C THR A 24 -10.06 -4.19 1.47
N PHE A 25 -9.19 -3.36 0.89
CA PHE A 25 -8.33 -2.44 1.62
C PHE A 25 -9.17 -1.48 2.47
N ASN A 26 -8.78 -1.27 3.73
CA ASN A 26 -9.46 -0.33 4.61
C ASN A 26 -9.03 1.11 4.30
N TRP A 27 -9.73 1.69 3.31
CA TRP A 27 -9.52 3.06 2.84
C TRP A 27 -9.75 4.13 3.90
N GLU A 28 -10.51 3.86 4.96
CA GLU A 28 -10.76 4.83 6.02
C GLU A 28 -9.57 4.94 6.99
N ALA A 29 -8.91 3.82 7.28
CA ALA A 29 -7.86 3.75 8.28
C ALA A 29 -6.45 3.95 7.71
N TYR A 30 -6.18 3.43 6.50
CA TYR A 30 -4.82 3.33 5.97
C TYR A 30 -4.58 4.18 4.73
N ALA A 31 -3.33 4.55 4.53
CA ALA A 31 -2.81 5.15 3.32
C ALA A 31 -2.00 4.13 2.51
N VAL A 32 -1.97 4.32 1.19
CA VAL A 32 -1.07 3.59 0.30
C VAL A 32 0.30 4.26 0.38
N SER A 33 1.32 3.49 0.78
CA SER A 33 2.70 3.97 0.85
C SER A 33 3.66 2.88 0.42
N ILE A 34 4.75 3.30 -0.20
CA ILE A 34 5.92 2.46 -0.52
C ILE A 34 7.17 2.89 0.25
N VAL A 35 7.05 3.86 1.16
CA VAL A 35 8.16 4.35 2.01
C VAL A 35 8.53 3.31 3.05
N ASP A 36 7.51 2.72 3.68
CA ASP A 36 7.63 1.68 4.69
C ASP A 36 6.93 0.38 4.26
N LYS A 37 7.49 -0.76 4.68
CA LYS A 37 6.87 -2.08 4.43
C LYS A 37 5.65 -2.35 5.32
N HIS A 38 5.51 -1.62 6.43
CA HIS A 38 4.41 -1.76 7.36
C HIS A 38 3.23 -0.88 6.92
N PRO A 39 1.97 -1.27 7.21
CA PRO A 39 0.81 -0.45 6.89
C PRO A 39 0.89 0.95 7.53
N VAL A 40 0.60 1.98 6.75
CA VAL A 40 0.62 3.38 7.21
C VAL A 40 -0.79 3.81 7.60
N LEU A 41 -1.00 4.09 8.90
CA LEU A 41 -2.25 4.67 9.39
C LEU A 41 -2.37 6.13 8.96
N LYS A 42 -3.53 6.54 8.46
CA LYS A 42 -3.79 7.95 8.12
C LYS A 42 -3.62 8.88 9.32
N SER A 43 -4.01 8.41 10.51
CA SER A 43 -3.91 9.17 11.75
C SER A 43 -2.46 9.51 12.12
N SER A 44 -1.47 8.67 11.77
CA SER A 44 -0.06 8.97 12.03
C SER A 44 0.48 10.11 11.16
N LYS A 45 -0.14 10.35 10.01
CA LYS A 45 0.17 11.45 9.08
C LYS A 45 -0.78 12.65 9.26
N SER A 46 -1.61 12.66 10.31
CA SER A 46 -2.65 13.66 10.55
C SER A 46 -3.67 13.79 9.40
N TRP A 47 -3.81 12.76 8.57
CA TRP A 47 -4.82 12.71 7.51
C TRP A 47 -6.15 12.25 8.07
N LYS A 48 -7.21 13.04 7.85
CA LYS A 48 -8.57 12.79 8.36
C LYS A 48 -9.60 12.53 7.26
N SER A 49 -9.17 12.58 5.99
CA SER A 49 -10.08 12.46 4.85
C SER A 49 -10.51 10.99 4.65
N PRO A 50 -11.81 10.72 4.37
CA PRO A 50 -12.28 9.39 3.99
C PRO A 50 -11.84 9.01 2.56
N LEU A 51 -11.27 9.95 1.79
CA LEU A 51 -10.77 9.71 0.44
C LEU A 51 -9.53 8.81 0.44
N ILE A 52 -9.18 8.28 -0.74
CA ILE A 52 -7.93 7.56 -0.96
C ILE A 52 -6.74 8.48 -0.61
N ALA A 53 -5.87 8.03 0.29
CA ALA A 53 -4.63 8.71 0.64
C ALA A 53 -3.44 7.92 0.10
N ILE A 54 -2.56 8.60 -0.64
CA ILE A 54 -1.35 8.03 -1.21
C ILE A 54 -0.19 8.91 -0.76
N GLU A 55 0.81 8.29 -0.14
CA GLU A 55 2.02 8.97 0.29
C GLU A 55 2.98 9.15 -0.90
N ASP A 56 3.45 10.38 -1.09
CA ASP A 56 4.58 10.65 -1.96
C ASP A 56 5.89 10.24 -1.24
N PRO A 57 6.66 9.29 -1.78
CA PRO A 57 7.89 8.82 -1.15
C PRO A 57 9.03 9.85 -1.15
N PHE A 58 8.89 10.99 -1.83
CA PHE A 58 9.93 12.00 -1.99
C PHE A 58 9.57 13.39 -1.46
N SER A 59 8.36 13.62 -0.93
CA SER A 59 7.89 14.95 -0.51
C SER A 59 8.65 15.57 0.68
N GLY A 60 9.65 14.87 1.25
CA GLY A 60 10.52 15.34 2.33
C GLY A 60 12.03 15.26 2.00
N LYS A 61 12.39 15.11 0.72
CA LYS A 61 13.77 15.25 0.21
C LYS A 61 13.92 16.54 -0.57
#